data_AF-A0A945VPY4-F1
#
_entry.id   AF-A0A945VPY4-F1
#
_cell.length_a   1.000
_cell.length_b   1.000
_cell.length_c   1.000
_cell.angle_alpha   90.00
_cell.angle_beta   90.00
_cell.angle_gamma   90.00
#
_symmetry.space_group_name_H-M   'P 1'
#
loop_
_entity.id
_entity.type
_entity.pdbx_description
1 polymer ?
#
loop_
_entity_poly.entity_id
_entity_poly.type
_entity_poly.pdbx_seq_one_letter_code
_entity_poly.pdbx_strand_id
1 'polypeptide(L)'
;MASKNVIINFKTSGVSGVNSATAKIESGMGGLVAGAAAFTLAMRTASKALETINLAGRFEQWDIAFDVMIGKTKLAQQTVSELQQFAARTPFEIPGIMDASQHLMAAGVEAEDLIGTFKMLGDVASGVGVDKLPTIVSAFAKIKAKGIPTMRQLNQFTRAGVPIIKQLALSLYGSADATDKVYYATKRGNISFAQTVDAFRGMSREGGLFYQMMERQHNSY
;
A
#
# COMPACT_ATOMS: atom_id res chain seq x y z
N MET A 1 28.36 53.88 -20.50
CA MET A 1 27.00 53.38 -20.84
C MET A 1 27.08 52.56 -22.12
N ALA A 2 26.92 51.25 -22.03
CA ALA A 2 26.61 50.37 -23.16
C ALA A 2 26.14 49.02 -22.58
N SER A 3 24.81 48.85 -22.45
CA SER A 3 24.20 47.57 -22.09
C SER A 3 23.53 47.01 -23.34
N LYS A 4 23.92 45.79 -23.74
CA LYS A 4 23.33 45.07 -24.86
C LYS A 4 22.03 44.40 -24.39
N ASN A 5 20.89 44.84 -24.91
CA ASN A 5 19.63 44.11 -24.82
C ASN A 5 19.62 43.00 -25.88
N VAL A 6 19.65 41.74 -25.44
CA VAL A 6 19.26 40.58 -26.26
C VAL A 6 17.89 40.13 -25.76
N ILE A 7 16.85 40.46 -26.52
CA ILE A 7 15.51 39.90 -26.33
C ILE A 7 15.42 38.63 -27.17
N ILE A 8 15.33 37.48 -26.53
CA ILE A 8 15.13 36.20 -27.20
C ILE A 8 13.62 36.04 -27.44
N ASN A 9 13.18 36.17 -28.69
CA ASN A 9 11.80 35.98 -29.10
C ASN A 9 11.54 34.49 -29.35
N PHE A 10 10.89 33.80 -28.41
CA PHE A 10 10.42 32.42 -28.63
C PHE A 10 9.07 32.45 -29.36
N LYS A 11 9.11 32.07 -30.64
CA LYS A 11 7.92 31.85 -31.47
C LYS A 11 7.27 30.52 -31.07
N THR A 12 6.15 30.57 -30.34
CA THR A 12 5.33 29.39 -30.06
C THR A 12 4.46 29.10 -31.28
N SER A 13 4.80 28.05 -32.02
CA SER A 13 3.98 27.51 -33.11
C SER A 13 3.56 26.10 -32.73
N GLY A 14 2.25 25.89 -32.49
CA GLY A 14 1.65 24.55 -32.46
C GLY A 14 0.86 24.19 -31.20
N VAL A 15 -0.26 24.87 -30.93
CA VAL A 15 -1.41 24.25 -30.22
C VAL A 15 -2.68 24.69 -30.92
N SER A 16 -3.11 23.90 -31.89
CA SER A 16 -4.41 24.02 -32.57
C SER A 16 -4.98 22.61 -32.66
N GLY A 17 -5.75 22.20 -31.64
CA GLY A 17 -6.27 20.83 -31.61
C GLY A 17 -6.79 20.35 -30.26
N VAL A 18 -7.54 21.18 -29.53
CA VAL A 18 -8.32 20.72 -28.37
C VAL A 18 -9.76 21.19 -28.57
N ASN A 19 -10.49 20.53 -29.47
CA ASN A 19 -11.94 20.61 -29.62
C ASN A 19 -12.43 19.45 -30.48
N SER A 20 -12.64 18.28 -29.85
CA SER A 20 -13.59 17.21 -30.26
C SER A 20 -13.23 15.88 -29.57
N ALA A 21 -13.65 15.71 -28.31
CA ALA A 21 -13.76 14.39 -27.69
C ALA A 21 -14.91 14.42 -26.67
N THR A 22 -16.05 14.96 -27.11
CA THR A 22 -17.33 14.90 -26.43
C THR A 22 -18.35 14.28 -27.38
N ALA A 23 -19.13 13.36 -26.82
CA ALA A 23 -20.24 12.61 -27.42
C ALA A 23 -19.88 11.37 -28.25
N LYS A 24 -20.03 10.19 -27.63
CA LYS A 24 -21.15 9.27 -27.91
C LYS A 24 -21.13 8.09 -26.92
N ILE A 25 -21.95 8.21 -25.86
CA ILE A 25 -22.45 7.06 -25.09
C ILE A 25 -23.91 6.97 -25.48
N GLU A 26 -24.25 6.09 -26.40
CA GLU A 26 -25.63 5.72 -26.70
C GLU A 26 -25.72 4.20 -26.94
N SER A 27 -26.50 3.58 -26.04
CA SER A 27 -27.34 2.39 -26.22
C SER A 27 -26.77 1.11 -26.87
N GLY A 28 -26.49 0.10 -26.03
CA GLY A 28 -26.42 -1.30 -26.47
C GLY A 28 -25.76 -2.26 -25.50
N MET A 29 -26.57 -2.87 -24.61
CA MET A 29 -26.42 -4.20 -23.98
C MET A 29 -25.03 -4.73 -23.54
N GLY A 30 -24.90 -5.02 -22.25
CA GLY A 30 -24.03 -6.09 -21.74
C GLY A 30 -23.01 -5.64 -20.69
N GLY A 31 -23.36 -5.81 -19.41
CA GLY A 31 -22.51 -5.43 -18.27
C GLY A 31 -21.10 -6.02 -18.34
N LEU A 32 -20.10 -5.14 -18.21
CA LEU A 32 -18.70 -5.38 -17.80
C LEU A 32 -17.83 -4.10 -17.97
N VAL A 33 -18.33 -3.05 -18.63
CA VAL A 33 -17.55 -1.81 -18.92
C VAL A 33 -17.75 -0.69 -17.88
N ALA A 34 -18.74 -0.80 -16.99
CA ALA A 34 -19.05 0.24 -16.00
C ALA A 34 -17.95 0.43 -14.92
N GLY A 35 -17.13 -0.59 -14.65
CA GLY A 35 -16.03 -0.48 -13.69
C GLY A 35 -14.83 0.32 -14.21
N ALA A 36 -14.52 0.20 -15.50
CA ALA A 36 -13.38 0.89 -16.11
C ALA A 36 -13.67 2.38 -16.36
N ALA A 37 -14.87 2.72 -16.85
CA ALA A 37 -15.22 4.10 -17.19
C ALA A 37 -15.34 5.03 -15.96
N ALA A 38 -15.83 4.51 -14.83
CA ALA A 38 -15.87 5.25 -13.57
C ALA A 38 -14.46 5.52 -13.01
N PHE A 39 -13.55 4.53 -13.14
CA PHE A 39 -12.14 4.68 -12.76
C PHE A 39 -11.44 5.78 -13.57
N THR A 40 -11.74 5.86 -14.89
CA THR A 40 -11.15 6.89 -15.75
C THR A 40 -11.67 8.29 -15.45
N LEU A 41 -12.91 8.45 -15.00
CA LEU A 41 -13.48 9.76 -14.68
C LEU A 41 -13.05 10.26 -13.29
N ALA A 42 -12.96 9.38 -12.29
CA ALA A 42 -12.43 9.73 -10.96
C ALA A 42 -10.94 10.14 -11.01
N MET A 43 -10.15 9.52 -11.88
CA MET A 43 -8.74 9.92 -12.13
C MET A 43 -8.59 11.25 -12.88
N ARG A 44 -9.64 11.76 -13.55
CA ARG A 44 -9.53 12.90 -14.47
C ARG A 44 -9.75 14.27 -13.83
N THR A 45 -10.34 14.36 -12.64
CA THR A 45 -10.49 15.64 -11.93
C THR A 45 -9.28 15.98 -11.03
N ALA A 46 -8.37 15.04 -10.80
CA ALA A 46 -7.11 15.25 -10.07
C ALA A 46 -5.92 15.58 -11.01
N SER A 47 -6.06 16.64 -11.81
CA SER A 47 -5.00 17.60 -12.16
C SER A 47 -3.55 17.14 -12.50
N LYS A 48 -3.26 16.04 -13.21
CA LYS A 48 -1.87 15.75 -13.70
C LYS A 48 -1.78 15.01 -15.05
N ALA A 49 -1.66 15.77 -16.15
CA ALA A 49 -1.57 15.22 -17.51
C ALA A 49 -0.15 14.79 -17.97
N LEU A 50 0.88 14.87 -17.12
CA LEU A 50 2.25 14.42 -17.43
C LEU A 50 2.65 13.10 -16.74
N GLU A 51 1.85 12.58 -15.81
CA GLU A 51 2.12 11.33 -15.08
C GLU A 51 1.47 10.08 -15.71
N THR A 52 0.61 10.24 -16.73
CA THR A 52 -0.24 9.16 -17.26
C THR A 52 0.49 8.13 -18.12
N ILE A 53 1.52 8.53 -18.89
CA ILE A 53 2.33 7.57 -19.68
C ILE A 53 3.18 6.69 -18.76
N ASN A 54 3.68 7.26 -17.66
CA ASN A 54 4.50 6.53 -16.69
C ASN A 54 3.66 5.51 -15.91
N LEU A 55 2.40 5.81 -15.62
CA LEU A 55 1.54 4.92 -14.86
C LEU A 55 1.20 3.63 -15.63
N ALA A 56 0.86 3.72 -16.92
CA ALA A 56 0.57 2.54 -17.75
C ALA A 56 1.78 1.59 -17.84
N GLY A 57 2.98 2.14 -18.05
CA GLY A 57 4.22 1.35 -18.07
C GLY A 57 4.55 0.73 -16.70
N ARG A 58 4.21 1.38 -15.58
CA ARG A 58 4.35 0.80 -14.25
C ARG A 58 3.38 -0.36 -14.00
N PHE A 59 2.16 -0.28 -14.50
CA PHE A 59 1.21 -1.40 -14.41
C PHE A 59 1.72 -2.63 -15.16
N GLU A 60 2.24 -2.45 -16.37
CA GLU A 60 2.86 -3.54 -17.13
C GLU A 60 4.03 -4.18 -16.36
N GLN A 61 4.89 -3.35 -15.72
CA GLN A 61 5.99 -3.85 -14.90
C GLN A 61 5.51 -4.64 -13.68
N TRP A 62 4.45 -4.18 -13.01
CA TRP A 62 3.86 -4.95 -11.91
C TRP A 62 3.27 -6.26 -12.42
N ASP A 63 2.49 -6.26 -13.50
CA ASP A 63 1.90 -7.48 -14.05
C ASP A 63 2.99 -8.52 -14.37
N ILE A 64 4.09 -8.11 -15.00
CA ILE A 64 5.25 -8.98 -15.26
C ILE A 64 5.88 -9.47 -13.96
N ALA A 65 6.09 -8.59 -12.98
CA ALA A 65 6.69 -8.96 -11.70
C ALA A 65 5.80 -9.96 -10.93
N PHE A 66 4.49 -9.72 -10.85
CA PHE A 66 3.52 -10.60 -10.22
C PHE A 66 3.46 -11.95 -10.94
N ASP A 67 3.43 -11.97 -12.29
CA ASP A 67 3.42 -13.23 -13.05
C ASP A 67 4.69 -14.07 -12.78
N VAL A 68 5.87 -13.44 -12.75
CA VAL A 68 7.15 -14.12 -12.44
C VAL A 68 7.19 -14.61 -10.99
N MET A 69 6.74 -13.81 -10.04
CA MET A 69 6.81 -14.15 -8.61
C MET A 69 5.79 -15.23 -8.21
N ILE A 70 4.61 -15.21 -8.82
CA ILE A 70 3.50 -16.13 -8.53
C ILE A 70 3.58 -17.39 -9.40
N GLY A 71 4.14 -17.28 -10.61
CA GLY A 71 4.30 -18.39 -11.56
C GLY A 71 2.99 -18.89 -12.18
N LYS A 72 1.85 -18.25 -11.89
CA LYS A 72 0.52 -18.62 -12.39
C LYS A 72 -0.21 -17.37 -12.86
N THR A 73 -0.25 -17.14 -14.17
CA THR A 73 -0.82 -15.93 -14.78
C THR A 73 -2.25 -15.60 -14.33
N LYS A 74 -3.13 -16.61 -14.20
CA LYS A 74 -4.50 -16.38 -13.71
C LYS A 74 -4.54 -15.90 -12.25
N LEU A 75 -3.69 -16.47 -11.39
CA LEU A 75 -3.60 -16.06 -9.99
C LEU A 75 -2.98 -14.67 -9.89
N ALA A 76 -1.95 -14.35 -10.68
CA ALA A 76 -1.36 -13.02 -10.74
C ALA A 76 -2.39 -11.94 -11.13
N GLN A 77 -3.18 -12.18 -12.18
CA GLN A 77 -4.26 -11.28 -12.59
C GLN A 77 -5.32 -11.10 -11.49
N GLN A 78 -5.69 -12.20 -10.82
CA GLN A 78 -6.62 -12.14 -9.70
C GLN A 78 -6.04 -11.30 -8.55
N THR A 79 -4.79 -11.55 -8.15
CA THR A 79 -4.09 -10.81 -7.10
C THR A 79 -4.03 -9.31 -7.42
N VAL A 80 -3.64 -8.93 -8.65
CA VAL A 80 -3.63 -7.53 -9.09
C VAL A 80 -5.03 -6.91 -8.99
N SER A 81 -6.07 -7.61 -9.45
CA SER A 81 -7.46 -7.15 -9.33
C SER A 81 -7.90 -6.96 -7.87
N GLU A 82 -7.56 -7.89 -6.98
CA GLU A 82 -7.88 -7.78 -5.55
C GLU A 82 -7.15 -6.60 -4.89
N LEU A 83 -5.87 -6.37 -5.24
CA LEU A 83 -5.11 -5.21 -4.76
C LEU A 83 -5.70 -3.89 -5.26
N GLN A 84 -6.20 -3.86 -6.50
CA GLN A 84 -6.91 -2.70 -7.04
C GLN A 84 -8.20 -2.41 -6.26
N GLN A 85 -9.00 -3.45 -6.00
CA GLN A 85 -10.22 -3.31 -5.20
C GLN A 85 -9.91 -2.89 -3.75
N PHE A 86 -8.83 -3.39 -3.18
CA PHE A 86 -8.38 -3.01 -1.83
C PHE A 86 -8.04 -1.53 -1.78
N ALA A 87 -7.19 -1.03 -2.67
CA ALA A 87 -6.84 0.39 -2.69
C ALA A 87 -8.06 1.29 -2.97
N ALA A 88 -9.02 0.85 -3.80
CA ALA A 88 -10.24 1.62 -4.07
C ALA A 88 -11.16 1.80 -2.85
N ARG A 89 -11.06 0.93 -1.84
CA ARG A 89 -11.90 0.94 -0.62
C ARG A 89 -11.14 1.39 0.62
N THR A 90 -9.92 1.84 0.46
CA THR A 90 -9.03 2.20 1.58
C THR A 90 -8.38 3.55 1.29
N PRO A 91 -7.80 4.23 2.29
CA PRO A 91 -7.12 5.50 2.06
C PRO A 91 -5.74 5.35 1.38
N PHE A 92 -5.41 4.19 0.80
CA PHE A 92 -4.10 3.92 0.21
C PHE A 92 -4.12 4.01 -1.31
N GLU A 93 -3.08 4.61 -1.89
CA GLU A 93 -2.93 4.71 -3.33
C GLU A 93 -2.49 3.37 -3.96
N ILE A 94 -3.01 3.07 -5.16
CA ILE A 94 -2.68 1.84 -5.91
C ILE A 94 -1.17 1.64 -6.05
N PRO A 95 -0.35 2.63 -6.46
CA PRO A 95 1.08 2.40 -6.61
C PRO A 95 1.77 1.99 -5.31
N GLY A 96 1.37 2.59 -4.19
CA GLY A 96 1.89 2.22 -2.89
C GLY A 96 1.52 0.78 -2.48
N ILE A 97 0.29 0.35 -2.79
CA ILE A 97 -0.15 -1.02 -2.54
C ILE A 97 0.58 -2.03 -3.42
N MET A 98 0.76 -1.74 -4.71
CA MET A 98 1.46 -2.64 -5.62
C MET A 98 2.95 -2.79 -5.25
N ASP A 99 3.64 -1.68 -4.99
CA ASP A 99 5.05 -1.69 -4.56
C ASP A 99 5.23 -2.43 -3.22
N ALA A 100 4.30 -2.22 -2.27
CA ALA A 100 4.29 -2.93 -1.00
C ALA A 100 4.02 -4.43 -1.17
N SER A 101 3.15 -4.82 -2.10
CA SER A 101 2.80 -6.21 -2.38
C SER A 101 3.98 -6.97 -2.94
N GLN A 102 4.67 -6.38 -3.91
CA GLN A 102 5.91 -6.93 -4.45
C GLN A 102 6.95 -7.15 -3.35
N HIS A 103 7.09 -6.21 -2.42
CA HIS A 103 8.02 -6.35 -1.30
C HIS A 103 7.61 -7.49 -0.33
N LEU A 104 6.32 -7.63 -0.03
CA LEU A 104 5.81 -8.72 0.82
C LEU A 104 6.02 -10.09 0.16
N MET A 105 5.71 -10.23 -1.12
CA MET A 105 5.95 -11.47 -1.87
C MET A 105 7.44 -11.80 -1.97
N ALA A 106 8.31 -10.79 -2.16
CA ALA A 106 9.76 -10.99 -2.18
C ALA A 106 10.28 -11.48 -0.82
N ALA A 107 9.57 -11.18 0.26
CA ALA A 107 9.84 -11.73 1.59
C ALA A 107 9.20 -13.12 1.84
N GLY A 108 8.47 -13.67 0.87
CA GLY A 108 7.81 -14.98 0.97
C GLY A 108 6.40 -14.95 1.55
N VAL A 109 5.69 -13.82 1.44
CA VAL A 109 4.23 -13.80 1.66
C VAL A 109 3.56 -14.32 0.40
N GLU A 110 2.73 -15.34 0.54
CA GLU A 110 2.00 -15.94 -0.59
C GLU A 110 0.95 -14.97 -1.12
N ALA A 111 0.63 -15.09 -2.41
CA ALA A 111 -0.33 -14.21 -3.09
C ALA A 111 -1.71 -14.24 -2.43
N GLU A 112 -2.13 -15.42 -1.98
CA GLU A 112 -3.41 -15.66 -1.29
C GLU A 112 -3.49 -14.99 0.09
N ASP A 113 -2.34 -14.75 0.74
CA ASP A 113 -2.26 -14.13 2.07
C ASP A 113 -2.07 -12.61 2.00
N LEU A 114 -1.81 -12.04 0.81
CA LEU A 114 -1.51 -10.62 0.65
C LEU A 114 -2.63 -9.73 1.17
N ILE A 115 -3.87 -9.95 0.74
CA ILE A 115 -5.01 -9.11 1.13
C ILE A 115 -5.25 -9.16 2.64
N GLY A 116 -5.14 -10.34 3.25
CA GLY A 116 -5.25 -10.50 4.70
C GLY A 116 -4.13 -9.74 5.44
N THR A 117 -2.90 -9.81 4.92
CA THR A 117 -1.75 -9.08 5.45
C THR A 117 -1.93 -7.57 5.32
N PHE A 118 -2.37 -7.08 4.15
CA PHE A 118 -2.66 -5.66 3.95
C PHE A 118 -3.79 -5.16 4.81
N LYS A 119 -4.84 -5.96 5.04
CA LYS A 119 -5.90 -5.56 5.95
C LYS A 119 -5.37 -5.33 7.36
N MET A 120 -4.58 -6.28 7.87
CA MET A 120 -3.98 -6.19 9.20
C MET A 120 -2.98 -5.03 9.32
N LEU A 121 -2.06 -4.88 8.38
CA LEU A 121 -1.05 -3.81 8.41
C LEU A 121 -1.64 -2.44 8.07
N GLY A 122 -2.62 -2.41 7.17
CA GLY A 122 -3.34 -1.23 6.72
C GLY A 122 -4.21 -0.63 7.80
N ASP A 123 -4.94 -1.43 8.58
CA ASP A 123 -5.70 -0.95 9.74
C ASP A 123 -4.78 -0.26 10.75
N VAL A 124 -3.64 -0.89 11.07
CA VAL A 124 -2.63 -0.31 11.96
C VAL A 124 -2.06 0.98 11.36
N ALA A 125 -1.71 0.97 10.08
CA ALA A 125 -1.16 2.13 9.38
C ALA A 125 -2.16 3.30 9.35
N SER A 126 -3.42 3.06 8.99
CA SER A 126 -4.47 4.07 9.04
C SER A 126 -4.56 4.70 10.43
N GLY A 127 -4.46 3.91 11.51
CA GLY A 127 -4.51 4.46 12.85
C GLY A 127 -3.33 5.34 13.28
N VAL A 128 -2.15 5.15 12.72
CA VAL A 128 -0.92 5.90 13.08
C VAL A 128 -0.49 6.92 12.01
N GLY A 129 -1.09 6.86 10.82
CA GLY A 129 -0.77 7.65 9.64
C GLY A 129 -0.63 6.77 8.40
N VAL A 130 -1.45 7.04 7.37
CA VAL A 130 -1.45 6.30 6.08
C VAL A 130 -0.06 6.29 5.42
N ASP A 131 0.69 7.38 5.57
CA ASP A 131 2.07 7.54 5.09
C ASP A 131 3.07 6.59 5.77
N LYS A 132 2.69 5.96 6.88
CA LYS A 132 3.52 5.00 7.62
C LYS A 132 3.46 3.57 7.06
N LEU A 133 2.50 3.26 6.18
CA LEU A 133 2.34 1.92 5.61
C LEU A 133 3.65 1.37 4.99
N PRO A 134 4.42 2.12 4.17
CA PRO A 134 5.66 1.61 3.59
C PRO A 134 6.70 1.23 4.65
N THR A 135 6.76 1.98 5.74
CA THR A 135 7.67 1.72 6.87
C THR A 135 7.27 0.43 7.60
N ILE A 136 5.97 0.26 7.83
CA ILE A 136 5.40 -0.93 8.49
C ILE A 136 5.61 -2.17 7.61
N VAL A 137 5.24 -2.11 6.33
CA VAL A 137 5.43 -3.21 5.37
C VAL A 137 6.91 -3.59 5.27
N SER A 138 7.82 -2.62 5.16
CA SER A 138 9.26 -2.88 5.07
C SER A 138 9.80 -3.62 6.30
N ALA A 139 9.40 -3.21 7.50
CA ALA A 139 9.79 -3.89 8.73
C ALA A 139 9.18 -5.30 8.81
N PHE A 140 7.91 -5.45 8.46
CA PHE A 140 7.20 -6.74 8.46
C PHE A 140 7.82 -7.74 7.48
N ALA A 141 8.07 -7.32 6.23
CA ALA A 141 8.74 -8.12 5.21
C ALA A 141 10.11 -8.62 5.68
N LYS A 142 10.92 -7.75 6.30
CA LYS A 142 12.22 -8.15 6.87
C LYS A 142 12.09 -9.16 8.00
N ILE A 143 11.01 -9.13 8.78
CA ILE A 143 10.76 -10.12 9.84
C ILE A 143 10.31 -11.44 9.21
N LYS A 144 9.40 -11.41 8.22
CA LYS A 144 8.96 -12.60 7.48
C LYS A 144 10.16 -13.33 6.85
N ALA A 145 11.01 -12.60 6.13
CA ALA A 145 12.20 -13.16 5.49
C ALA A 145 13.21 -13.76 6.49
N LYS A 146 13.31 -13.19 7.70
CA LYS A 146 14.22 -13.68 8.75
C LYS A 146 13.59 -14.76 9.65
N GLY A 147 12.28 -14.82 9.75
CA GLY A 147 11.52 -15.66 10.68
C GLY A 147 11.43 -15.13 12.13
N ILE A 148 12.26 -14.16 12.53
CA ILE A 148 12.28 -13.56 13.87
C ILE A 148 12.48 -12.04 13.82
N PRO A 149 11.87 -11.26 14.73
CA PRO A 149 12.09 -9.83 14.79
C PRO A 149 13.44 -9.52 15.43
N THR A 150 13.99 -8.35 15.11
CA THR A 150 15.07 -7.74 15.89
C THR A 150 14.60 -6.43 16.47
N MET A 151 15.29 -5.94 17.50
CA MET A 151 14.99 -4.63 18.10
C MET A 151 15.00 -3.50 17.07
N ARG A 152 15.77 -3.61 15.99
CA ARG A 152 15.77 -2.61 14.92
C ARG A 152 14.42 -2.53 14.22
N GLN A 153 13.80 -3.66 13.87
CA GLN A 153 12.46 -3.67 13.25
C GLN A 153 11.38 -3.30 14.26
N LEU A 154 11.45 -3.79 15.51
CA LEU A 154 10.48 -3.40 16.54
C LEU A 154 10.49 -1.89 16.79
N ASN A 155 11.67 -1.29 16.87
CA ASN A 155 11.82 0.17 17.01
C ASN A 155 11.39 0.91 15.73
N GLN A 156 11.46 0.29 14.56
CA GLN A 156 10.96 0.89 13.32
C GLN A 156 9.43 1.03 13.36
N PHE A 157 8.72 0.01 13.86
CA PHE A 157 7.28 0.11 14.13
C PHE A 157 6.96 1.17 15.18
N THR A 158 7.70 1.21 16.29
CA THR A 158 7.50 2.22 17.34
C THR A 158 7.72 3.64 16.83
N ARG A 159 8.74 3.88 15.99
CA ARG A 159 8.96 5.18 15.33
C ARG A 159 7.85 5.54 14.35
N ALA A 160 7.18 4.54 13.77
CA ALA A 160 5.99 4.73 12.96
C ALA A 160 4.70 4.92 13.80
N GLY A 161 4.81 5.02 15.13
CA GLY A 161 3.66 5.20 16.03
C GLY A 161 2.99 3.89 16.45
N VAL A 162 3.45 2.73 15.97
CA VAL A 162 2.84 1.43 16.26
C VAL A 162 3.35 0.90 17.62
N PRO A 163 2.47 0.65 18.61
CA PRO A 163 2.86 0.19 19.94
C PRO A 163 3.19 -1.32 19.99
N ILE A 164 3.95 -1.82 19.01
CA ILE A 164 4.18 -3.26 18.81
C ILE A 164 4.84 -3.94 20.02
N ILE A 165 5.74 -3.24 20.73
CA ILE A 165 6.45 -3.80 21.89
C ILE A 165 5.48 -4.05 23.04
N LYS A 166 4.58 -3.09 23.30
CA LYS A 166 3.54 -3.22 24.32
C LYS A 166 2.57 -4.33 23.95
N GLN A 167 2.21 -4.42 22.67
CA GLN A 167 1.33 -5.46 22.20
C GLN A 167 1.95 -6.85 22.31
N LEU A 168 3.22 -7.01 21.94
CA LEU A 168 3.97 -8.25 22.16
C LEU A 168 4.05 -8.59 23.64
N ALA A 169 4.23 -7.60 24.51
CA ALA A 169 4.26 -7.82 25.96
C ALA A 169 2.91 -8.35 26.47
N LEU A 170 1.82 -7.73 26.03
CA LEU A 170 0.46 -8.16 26.36
C LEU A 170 0.17 -9.58 25.84
N SER A 171 0.48 -9.87 24.58
CA SER A 171 0.21 -11.17 23.96
C SER A 171 1.05 -12.31 24.53
N LEU A 172 2.32 -12.07 24.88
CA LEU A 172 3.24 -13.10 25.34
C LEU A 172 3.24 -13.29 26.86
N TYR A 173 2.97 -12.22 27.62
CA TYR A 173 3.14 -12.20 29.07
C TYR A 173 1.91 -11.71 29.84
N GLY A 174 0.80 -11.41 29.14
CA GLY A 174 -0.45 -10.96 29.76
C GLY A 174 -0.42 -9.53 30.31
N SER A 175 0.67 -8.78 30.11
CA SER A 175 0.80 -7.40 30.58
C SER A 175 1.56 -6.54 29.57
N ALA A 176 1.00 -5.37 29.24
CA ALA A 176 1.63 -4.40 28.35
C ALA A 176 2.90 -3.76 28.96
N ASP A 177 3.10 -3.88 30.28
CA ASP A 177 4.25 -3.32 31.00
C ASP A 177 5.46 -4.25 31.00
N ALA A 178 5.30 -5.51 30.55
CA ALA A 178 6.39 -6.49 30.45
C ALA A 178 7.31 -6.26 29.22
N THR A 179 7.59 -5.00 28.88
CA THR A 179 8.39 -4.60 27.71
C THR A 179 9.85 -5.07 27.81
N ASP A 180 10.43 -5.12 29.01
CA ASP A 180 11.77 -5.65 29.25
C ASP A 180 11.85 -7.14 28.87
N LYS A 181 10.80 -7.92 29.17
CA LYS A 181 10.75 -9.34 28.77
C LYS A 181 10.73 -9.48 27.25
N VAL A 182 10.04 -8.59 26.54
CA VAL A 182 10.04 -8.54 25.06
C VAL A 182 11.44 -8.20 24.53
N TYR A 183 12.15 -7.26 25.16
CA TYR A 183 13.53 -6.91 24.79
C TYR A 183 14.45 -8.14 24.86
N TYR A 184 14.49 -8.83 26.00
CA TYR A 184 15.34 -10.01 26.17
C TYR A 184 14.90 -11.19 25.31
N ALA A 185 13.60 -11.38 25.08
CA ALA A 185 13.10 -12.41 24.18
C ALA A 185 13.52 -12.14 22.72
N THR A 186 13.45 -10.88 22.28
CA THR A 186 13.90 -10.46 20.95
C THR A 186 15.41 -10.67 20.78
N LYS A 187 16.22 -10.30 21.77
CA LYS A 187 17.68 -10.51 21.76
C LYS A 187 18.06 -11.98 21.67
N ARG A 188 17.28 -12.85 22.29
CA ARG A 188 17.46 -14.31 22.27
C ARG A 188 16.87 -14.98 21.02
N GLY A 189 16.12 -14.25 20.18
CA GLY A 189 15.43 -14.84 19.03
C GLY A 189 14.19 -15.67 19.41
N ASN A 190 13.67 -15.49 20.62
CA ASN A 190 12.55 -16.27 21.17
C ASN A 190 11.17 -15.71 20.79
N ILE A 191 11.13 -14.75 19.85
CA ILE A 191 9.88 -14.25 19.29
C ILE A 191 9.83 -14.71 17.84
N SER A 192 8.82 -15.49 17.48
CA SER A 192 8.63 -15.95 16.11
C SER A 192 7.92 -14.90 15.26
N PHE A 193 8.01 -15.06 13.94
CA PHE A 193 7.20 -14.30 13.00
C PHE A 193 5.69 -14.46 13.30
N ALA A 194 5.23 -15.68 13.61
CA ALA A 194 3.84 -15.94 13.96
C ALA A 194 3.39 -15.11 15.18
N GLN A 195 4.20 -15.05 16.24
CA GLN A 195 3.91 -14.21 17.40
C GLN A 195 3.91 -12.71 17.05
N THR A 196 4.71 -12.29 16.08
CA THR A 196 4.67 -10.91 15.56
C THR A 196 3.37 -10.65 14.80
N VAL A 197 2.92 -11.58 13.96
CA VAL A 197 1.62 -11.50 13.27
C VAL A 197 0.48 -11.45 14.28
N ASP A 198 0.51 -12.28 15.32
CA ASP A 198 -0.54 -12.27 16.36
C ASP A 198 -0.58 -10.96 17.13
N ALA A 199 0.56 -10.30 17.36
CA ALA A 199 0.58 -8.96 17.91
C ALA A 199 -0.13 -7.96 16.98
N PHE A 200 0.21 -7.94 15.68
CA PHE A 200 -0.50 -7.08 14.72
C PHE A 200 -2.00 -7.38 14.66
N ARG A 201 -2.38 -8.65 14.56
CA ARG A 201 -3.77 -9.11 14.57
C ARG A 201 -4.49 -8.69 15.85
N GLY A 202 -3.82 -8.75 17.01
CA GLY A 202 -4.37 -8.31 18.28
C GLY A 202 -4.69 -6.82 18.33
N MET A 203 -3.98 -5.99 17.55
CA MET A 203 -4.29 -4.56 17.43
C MET A 203 -5.35 -4.27 16.37
N SER A 204 -5.49 -5.09 15.32
CA SER A 204 -6.40 -4.82 14.20
C SER A 204 -7.72 -5.61 14.24
N ARG A 205 -7.89 -6.57 15.15
CA ARG A 205 -9.15 -7.34 15.35
C ARG A 205 -10.12 -6.60 16.27
N GLU A 206 -11.34 -7.12 16.42
CA GLU A 206 -12.34 -6.58 17.34
C GLU A 206 -11.79 -6.41 18.76
N GLY A 207 -12.04 -5.24 19.36
CA GLY A 207 -11.47 -4.84 20.66
C GLY A 207 -10.01 -4.37 20.61
N GLY A 208 -9.34 -4.48 19.47
CA GLY A 208 -8.00 -3.94 19.23
C GLY A 208 -8.01 -2.44 18.96
N LEU A 209 -6.86 -1.79 19.24
CA LEU A 209 -6.70 -0.33 19.12
C LEU A 209 -6.99 0.23 17.73
N PHE A 210 -6.70 -0.54 16.68
CA PHE A 210 -6.81 -0.14 15.28
C PHE A 210 -7.91 -0.88 14.52
N TYR A 211 -8.88 -1.45 15.23
CA TYR A 211 -9.97 -2.19 14.62
C TYR A 211 -10.76 -1.35 13.60
N GLN A 212 -10.83 -1.84 12.35
CA GLN A 212 -11.55 -1.21 11.24
C GLN A 212 -11.12 0.24 10.95
N MET A 213 -9.87 0.61 11.23
CA MET A 213 -9.43 2.00 11.04
C MET A 213 -9.46 2.42 9.57
N MET A 214 -9.20 1.51 8.61
CA MET A 214 -9.33 1.86 7.19
C MET A 214 -10.78 2.19 6.81
N GLU A 215 -11.74 1.39 7.26
CA GLU A 215 -13.17 1.56 7.00
C GLU A 215 -13.67 2.90 7.58
N ARG A 216 -13.29 3.18 8.84
CA ARG A 216 -13.67 4.42 9.53
C ARG A 216 -13.12 5.66 8.83
N GLN A 217 -11.89 5.59 8.32
CA GLN A 217 -11.29 6.69 7.57
C GLN A 217 -11.91 6.85 6.19
N HIS A 218 -12.17 5.76 5.48
CA HIS A 218 -12.81 5.81 4.18
C HIS A 218 -14.21 6.46 4.24
N ASN A 219 -15.00 6.11 5.26
CA ASN A 219 -16.34 6.68 5.48
C ASN A 219 -16.34 8.12 6.02
N SER A 220 -15.17 8.69 6.32
CA SER A 220 -15.05 10.07 6.81
C SER A 220 -14.83 11.09 5.69
N TYR A 221 -14.76 10.65 4.42
CA TYR A 221 -14.56 11.49 3.23
C TYR A 221 -15.79 11.50 2.30
#